data_AF-A0A920TXI6-F1
#
_entry.id   AF-A0A920TXI6-F1
#
_cell.length_a   1.000
_cell.length_b   1.000
_cell.length_c   1.000
_cell.angle_alpha   90.00
_cell.angle_beta   90.00
_cell.angle_gamma   90.00
#
_symmetry.space_group_name_H-M   'P 1'
#
loop_
_entity.id
_entity.type
_entity.pdbx_description
1 polymer ?
#
loop_
_entity_poly.entity_id
_entity_poly.type
_entity_poly.pdbx_seq_one_letter_code
_entity_poly.pdbx_strand_id
1 'polypeptide(L)'
;MDIALFSAGAGISREFAPAAVKSNCVVIDNSSAYRMEKDIPLVVPEVNSVAIGDNPGIIANPNCSTIQMVMVLKPIHEKFKIKRVVVSTYQSVSGSGKKAIDDLKKFKPEICSVVMKLKLMCILIKLHLTVCHI
;
A
#
# COMPACT_ATOMS: atom_id res chain seq x y z
N MET A 1 14.68 21.04 1.36
CA MET A 1 14.06 19.77 1.76
C MET A 1 13.76 19.08 0.45
N ASP A 2 14.45 17.99 0.16
CA ASP A 2 14.48 17.44 -1.20
C ASP A 2 13.39 16.37 -1.40
N ILE A 3 13.11 15.60 -0.34
CA ILE A 3 12.10 14.54 -0.31
C ILE A 3 11.26 14.68 0.96
N ALA A 4 9.95 14.50 0.84
CA ALA A 4 9.03 14.47 1.97
C ALA A 4 8.20 13.17 1.98
N LEU A 5 8.27 12.44 3.08
CA LEU A 5 7.52 11.19 3.27
C LEU A 5 6.22 11.48 4.04
N PHE A 6 5.08 11.30 3.39
CA PHE A 6 3.78 11.62 3.95
C PHE A 6 3.09 10.35 4.45
N SER A 7 2.70 10.33 5.72
CA SER A 7 1.94 9.22 6.33
C SER A 7 1.00 9.72 7.44
N ALA A 8 0.30 10.82 7.17
CA ALA A 8 -0.58 11.51 8.12
C ALA A 8 -2.07 11.44 7.74
N GLY A 9 -2.41 10.66 6.71
CA GLY A 9 -3.78 10.52 6.20
C GLY A 9 -4.10 11.46 5.04
N ALA A 10 -5.18 11.14 4.31
CA ALA A 10 -5.47 11.76 3.02
C ALA A 10 -5.77 13.26 3.09
N GLY A 11 -6.43 13.74 4.15
CA GLY A 11 -6.72 15.16 4.34
C GLY A 11 -5.44 16.00 4.46
N ILE A 12 -4.53 15.56 5.33
CA ILE A 12 -3.21 16.21 5.52
C ILE A 12 -2.39 16.16 4.23
N SER A 13 -2.39 15.04 3.51
CA SER A 13 -1.70 14.95 2.22
C SER A 13 -2.29 15.90 1.17
N ARG A 14 -3.61 16.11 1.13
CA ARG A 14 -4.25 17.09 0.23
C ARG A 14 -3.91 18.53 0.59
N GLU A 15 -3.79 18.83 1.88
CA GLU A 15 -3.48 20.18 2.37
C GLU A 15 -2.02 20.57 2.12
N PHE A 16 -1.07 19.71 2.51
CA PHE A 16 0.34 20.09 2.59
C PHE A 16 1.21 19.61 1.43
N ALA A 17 0.87 18.51 0.74
CA ALA A 17 1.69 18.02 -0.36
C ALA A 17 1.85 19.04 -1.50
N PRO A 18 0.81 19.79 -1.93
CA PRO A 18 0.97 20.80 -2.98
C PRO A 18 1.96 21.91 -2.60
N ALA A 19 2.00 22.30 -1.32
CA ALA A 19 2.95 23.30 -0.84
C ALA A 19 4.39 22.77 -0.85
N ALA A 20 4.59 21.50 -0.49
CA ALA A 20 5.90 20.85 -0.60
C ALA A 20 6.38 20.74 -2.06
N VAL A 21 5.51 20.38 -2.99
CA VAL A 21 5.87 20.36 -4.43
C VAL A 21 6.26 21.75 -4.93
N LYS A 22 5.52 22.80 -4.53
CA LYS A 22 5.85 24.19 -4.88
C LYS A 22 7.20 24.66 -4.35
N SER A 23 7.74 24.03 -3.30
CA SER A 23 9.08 24.32 -2.79
C SER A 23 10.17 23.42 -3.40
N ASN A 24 9.89 22.79 -4.55
CA ASN A 24 10.77 21.85 -5.26
C ASN A 24 11.12 20.59 -4.45
N CYS A 25 10.21 20.14 -3.58
CA CYS A 25 10.32 18.88 -2.85
C CYS A 25 9.53 17.77 -3.54
N VAL A 26 10.13 16.58 -3.66
CA VAL A 26 9.41 15.38 -4.12
C VAL A 26 8.63 14.78 -2.95
N VAL A 27 7.33 14.63 -3.11
CA VAL A 27 6.48 14.02 -2.08
C VAL A 27 6.27 12.54 -2.36
N ILE A 28 6.53 11.68 -1.38
CA ILE A 28 6.13 10.27 -1.41
C ILE A 28 4.98 10.09 -0.42
N ASP A 29 3.77 9.88 -0.93
CA ASP A 29 2.55 9.83 -0.12
C ASP A 29 2.07 8.39 0.11
N ASN A 30 1.98 8.02 1.40
CA ASN A 30 1.44 6.74 1.85
C ASN A 30 -0.09 6.71 1.91
N SER A 31 -0.73 7.88 1.82
CA SER A 31 -2.18 8.00 1.95
C SER A 31 -2.93 7.53 0.70
N SER A 32 -4.26 7.49 0.77
CA SER A 32 -5.10 7.24 -0.41
C SER A 32 -5.34 8.50 -1.26
N ALA A 33 -4.85 9.67 -0.84
CA ALA A 33 -5.21 10.96 -1.43
C ALA A 33 -5.01 11.00 -2.94
N TYR A 34 -3.88 10.51 -3.44
CA TYR A 34 -3.47 10.70 -4.82
C TYR A 34 -3.47 9.41 -5.67
N ARG A 35 -3.90 8.28 -5.11
CA ARG A 35 -3.78 6.96 -5.78
C ARG A 35 -4.52 6.83 -7.11
N MET A 36 -5.54 7.65 -7.32
CA MET A 36 -6.39 7.63 -8.52
C MET A 36 -6.20 8.85 -9.42
N GLU A 37 -5.29 9.75 -9.06
CA GLU A 37 -5.02 10.93 -9.86
C GLU A 37 -4.17 10.55 -11.08
N LYS A 38 -4.65 10.91 -12.27
CA LYS A 38 -4.07 10.44 -13.54
C LYS A 38 -2.61 10.86 -13.73
N ASP A 39 -2.25 12.04 -13.23
CA ASP A 39 -0.92 12.63 -13.41
C ASP A 39 0.03 12.31 -12.25
N ILE A 40 -0.40 11.51 -11.26
CA ILE A 40 0.42 11.10 -10.12
C ILE A 40 0.71 9.60 -10.22
N PRO A 41 1.99 9.20 -10.32
CA PRO A 41 2.34 7.80 -10.45
C PRO A 41 2.03 7.03 -9.16
N LEU A 42 1.34 5.89 -9.32
CA LEU A 42 1.09 4.92 -8.27
C LEU A 42 2.10 3.77 -8.36
N VAL A 43 3.07 3.72 -7.45
CA VAL A 43 4.32 2.97 -7.69
C VAL A 43 4.58 1.87 -6.65
N VAL A 44 4.94 0.69 -7.17
CA VAL A 44 5.70 -0.34 -6.46
C VAL A 44 7.02 -0.52 -7.23
N PRO A 45 8.18 -0.20 -6.64
CA PRO A 45 9.45 -0.11 -7.39
C PRO A 45 9.78 -1.34 -8.23
N GLU A 46 9.58 -2.53 -7.69
CA GLU A 46 9.88 -3.81 -8.36
C GLU A 46 8.85 -4.18 -9.44
N VAL A 47 7.74 -3.45 -9.54
CA VAL A 47 6.64 -3.74 -10.47
C VAL A 47 6.58 -2.72 -11.60
N ASN A 48 6.70 -1.43 -11.29
CA ASN A 48 6.45 -0.34 -12.24
C ASN A 48 7.27 0.94 -11.95
N SER A 49 8.52 0.84 -11.51
CA SER A 49 9.40 2.01 -11.27
C SER A 49 9.50 2.99 -12.44
N VAL A 50 9.40 2.50 -13.68
CA VAL A 50 9.39 3.33 -14.90
C VAL A 50 8.27 4.38 -14.95
N ALA A 51 7.21 4.22 -14.14
CA ALA A 51 6.11 5.18 -14.07
C ALA A 51 6.47 6.49 -13.36
N ILE A 52 7.57 6.54 -12.60
CA ILE A 52 7.98 7.72 -11.82
C ILE A 52 8.31 8.91 -12.75
N GLY A 53 8.92 8.66 -13.91
CA GLY A 53 9.46 9.71 -14.78
C GLY A 53 10.65 10.45 -14.16
N ASP A 54 11.08 11.54 -14.80
CA ASP A 54 12.33 12.22 -14.42
C ASP A 54 12.17 13.24 -13.28
N ASN A 55 11.00 13.88 -13.16
CA ASN A 55 10.74 14.93 -12.18
C ASN A 55 9.34 14.78 -11.55
N PRO A 56 9.12 13.73 -10.73
CA PRO A 56 7.85 13.54 -10.07
C PRO A 56 7.62 14.63 -9.01
N GLY A 57 6.51 15.36 -9.08
CA GLY A 57 6.11 16.22 -7.96
C GLY A 57 5.64 15.38 -6.76
N ILE A 58 4.66 14.52 -7.00
CA ILE A 58 4.12 13.59 -6.00
C ILE A 58 4.24 12.17 -6.56
N ILE A 59 4.59 11.22 -5.72
CA ILE A 59 4.54 9.78 -5.98
C ILE A 59 3.60 9.17 -4.94
N ALA A 60 2.55 8.49 -5.37
CA ALA A 60 1.67 7.76 -4.47
C ALA A 60 2.15 6.32 -4.31
N ASN A 61 2.12 5.77 -3.10
CA ASN A 61 2.25 4.34 -2.91
C ASN A 61 0.85 3.67 -2.83
N PRO A 62 0.73 2.38 -3.21
CA PRO A 62 -0.52 1.64 -3.04
C PRO A 62 -0.81 1.28 -1.58
N ASN A 63 -1.98 0.72 -1.35
CA ASN A 63 -2.29 0.09 -0.07
C ASN A 63 -1.32 -1.09 0.20
N CYS A 64 -1.02 -1.35 1.47
CA CYS A 64 -0.14 -2.43 1.89
C CYS A 64 -0.54 -3.81 1.36
N SER A 65 -1.84 -4.12 1.27
CA SER A 65 -2.32 -5.39 0.71
C SER A 65 -2.10 -5.48 -0.79
N THR A 66 -2.27 -4.36 -1.51
CA THR A 66 -1.99 -4.27 -2.94
C THR A 66 -0.51 -4.48 -3.23
N ILE A 67 0.39 -3.80 -2.49
CA ILE A 67 1.85 -3.92 -2.68
C ILE A 67 2.28 -5.38 -2.61
N GLN A 68 1.93 -6.07 -1.51
CA GLN A 68 2.31 -7.48 -1.30
C GLN A 68 1.73 -8.40 -2.39
N MET A 69 0.50 -8.14 -2.82
CA MET A 69 -0.13 -8.90 -3.88
C MET A 69 0.61 -8.71 -5.22
N VAL A 70 0.82 -7.46 -5.67
CA VAL A 70 1.42 -7.22 -6.99
C VAL A 70 2.87 -7.68 -7.07
N MET A 71 3.62 -7.63 -5.97
CA MET A 71 4.97 -8.18 -5.88
C MET A 71 5.01 -9.66 -6.25
N VAL A 72 4.05 -10.46 -5.75
CA VAL A 72 3.95 -11.89 -6.06
C VAL A 72 3.36 -12.13 -7.44
N LEU A 73 2.37 -11.34 -7.85
CA LEU A 73 1.67 -11.54 -9.11
C LEU A 73 2.46 -11.09 -10.34
N LYS A 74 3.37 -10.12 -10.21
CA LYS A 74 4.14 -9.56 -11.33
C LYS A 74 4.84 -10.62 -12.19
N PRO A 75 5.70 -11.52 -11.65
CA PRO A 75 6.36 -12.55 -12.47
C PRO A 75 5.37 -13.55 -13.09
N ILE A 76 4.27 -13.88 -12.39
CA ILE A 76 3.23 -14.77 -12.90
C ILE A 76 2.48 -14.11 -14.07
N HIS A 77 2.15 -12.82 -13.92
CA HIS A 77 1.46 -12.04 -14.94
C HIS A 77 2.32 -11.85 -16.19
N GLU A 78 3.62 -11.67 -16.05
CA GLU A 78 4.53 -11.56 -17.19
C GLU A 78 4.57 -12.84 -18.01
N LYS A 79 4.60 -14.00 -17.35
CA LYS A 79 4.70 -15.31 -18.02
C LYS A 79 3.38 -15.84 -18.58
N PHE A 80 2.26 -15.67 -17.86
CA PHE A 80 0.99 -16.34 -18.18
C PHE A 80 -0.21 -15.41 -18.33
N LYS A 81 -0.02 -14.09 -18.20
CA LYS A 81 -1.05 -13.05 -18.31
C LYS A 81 -2.31 -13.38 -17.49
N ILE A 82 -2.28 -12.99 -16.22
CA ILE A 82 -3.42 -13.13 -15.30
C ILE A 82 -4.63 -12.36 -15.84
N LYS A 83 -5.79 -13.02 -15.91
CA LYS A 83 -7.07 -12.42 -16.33
C LYS A 83 -7.94 -12.00 -15.15
N ARG A 84 -7.88 -12.76 -14.06
CA ARG A 84 -8.68 -12.52 -12.86
C ARG A 84 -7.92 -12.93 -11.61
N VAL A 85 -8.05 -12.10 -10.59
CA VAL A 85 -7.58 -12.37 -9.23
C VAL A 85 -8.80 -12.39 -8.31
N VAL A 86 -9.01 -13.50 -7.61
CA VAL A 86 -9.91 -13.54 -6.46
C VAL A 86 -9.04 -13.65 -5.22
N VAL A 87 -9.23 -12.72 -4.29
CA VAL A 87 -8.35 -12.56 -3.12
C VAL A 87 -9.15 -12.52 -1.82
N SER A 88 -8.66 -13.24 -0.82
CA SER A 88 -9.10 -13.11 0.56
C SER A 88 -7.92 -12.66 1.42
N THR A 89 -8.09 -11.54 2.14
CA THR A 89 -7.03 -10.93 2.94
C THR A 89 -7.27 -11.15 4.42
N TYR A 90 -6.23 -11.58 5.14
CA TYR A 90 -6.23 -11.70 6.60
C TYR A 90 -5.26 -10.66 7.17
N GLN A 91 -5.77 -9.46 7.45
CA GLN A 91 -4.94 -8.30 7.78
C GLN A 91 -4.74 -8.12 9.27
N SER A 92 -3.55 -7.63 9.64
CA SER A 92 -3.23 -7.22 11.01
C SER A 92 -3.96 -5.92 11.38
N VAL A 93 -4.40 -5.81 12.65
CA VAL A 93 -4.99 -4.59 13.23
C VAL A 93 -4.03 -3.40 13.20
N SER A 94 -2.72 -3.66 13.13
CA SER A 94 -1.69 -2.61 13.07
C SER A 94 -1.84 -1.67 11.87
N GLY A 95 -2.42 -2.13 10.76
CA GLY A 95 -2.70 -1.29 9.58
C GLY A 95 -3.70 -0.16 9.84
N SER A 96 -4.53 -0.29 10.88
CA SER A 96 -5.50 0.73 11.29
C SER A 96 -4.93 1.77 12.26
N GLY A 97 -3.62 1.70 12.54
CA GLY A 97 -2.91 2.66 13.37
C GLY A 97 -3.00 2.39 14.87
N LYS A 98 -2.34 3.27 15.64
CA LYS A 98 -2.11 3.09 17.08
C LYS A 98 -3.40 2.92 17.88
N LYS A 99 -4.44 3.72 17.59
CA LYS A 99 -5.72 3.66 18.31
C LYS A 99 -6.37 2.28 18.21
N ALA A 100 -6.36 1.67 17.02
CA ALA A 100 -6.92 0.33 16.84
C ALA A 100 -6.12 -0.74 17.60
N ILE A 101 -4.79 -0.59 17.68
CA ILE A 101 -3.94 -1.47 18.49
C ILE A 101 -4.27 -1.33 19.98
N ASP A 102 -4.46 -0.09 20.45
CA ASP A 102 -4.76 0.17 21.86
C ASP A 102 -6.19 -0.27 22.22
N ASP A 103 -7.14 -0.14 21.29
CA ASP A 103 -8.49 -0.70 21.44
C ASP A 103 -8.44 -2.23 21.48
N LEU A 104 -7.62 -2.88 20.63
CA LEU A 104 -7.41 -4.33 20.70
C LEU A 104 -6.92 -4.75 22.08
N LYS A 105 -5.95 -4.04 22.68
CA LYS A 105 -5.40 -4.38 24.01
C LYS A 105 -6.42 -4.33 25.15
N LYS A 106 -7.56 -3.64 24.98
CA LYS A 106 -8.62 -3.58 25.99
C LYS A 106 -9.43 -4.89 26.07
N PHE A 107 -9.37 -5.73 25.04
CA PHE A 107 -10.04 -7.03 25.07
C PHE A 107 -9.32 -8.02 25.98
N LYS A 108 -10.02 -9.08 26.39
CA LYS A 108 -9.48 -10.11 27.30
C LYS A 108 -8.11 -10.63 26.81
N PRO A 109 -7.14 -10.86 27.71
CA PRO A 109 -5.78 -11.30 27.36
C PRO A 109 -5.73 -12.53 26.44
N GLU A 110 -6.66 -13.47 26.60
CA GLU A 110 -6.78 -14.68 25.76
C GLU A 110 -7.15 -14.33 24.31
N ILE A 111 -8.16 -13.49 24.11
CA ILE A 111 -8.61 -13.00 22.79
C ILE A 111 -7.51 -12.16 22.15
N CYS A 112 -6.94 -11.26 22.95
CA CYS A 112 -5.76 -10.50 22.61
C CYS A 112 -4.61 -11.42 22.17
N SER A 113 -4.33 -12.50 22.89
CA SER A 113 -3.22 -13.40 22.57
C SER A 113 -3.42 -14.16 21.26
N VAL A 114 -4.66 -14.52 20.90
CA VAL A 114 -4.95 -15.18 19.62
C VAL A 114 -4.80 -14.20 18.47
N VAL A 115 -5.40 -13.01 18.60
CA VAL A 115 -5.32 -11.94 17.58
C VAL A 115 -3.89 -11.37 17.50
N MET A 116 -3.16 -11.35 18.61
CA MET A 116 -1.78 -10.90 18.66
C MET A 116 -0.77 -11.98 18.28
N LYS A 117 -1.04 -13.29 18.43
CA LYS A 117 -0.17 -14.36 17.89
C LYS A 117 -0.19 -14.40 16.36
N LEU A 118 -1.29 -13.95 15.76
CA LEU A 118 -1.34 -13.60 14.34
C LEU A 118 -0.46 -12.38 13.97
N LYS A 119 0.18 -11.67 14.93
CA LYS A 119 1.03 -10.51 14.64
C LYS A 119 2.32 -10.84 13.89
N LEU A 120 2.79 -12.08 13.89
CA LEU A 120 4.14 -12.37 13.38
C LEU A 120 4.19 -12.87 11.94
N MET A 121 3.06 -13.08 11.27
CA MET A 121 3.06 -13.49 9.88
C MET A 121 2.39 -12.43 9.03
N CYS A 122 3.09 -12.09 7.94
CA CYS A 122 2.60 -11.42 6.76
C CYS A 122 1.10 -11.66 6.54
N ILE A 123 0.41 -10.63 6.02
CA ILE A 123 -0.95 -10.74 5.51
C ILE A 123 -1.08 -12.07 4.77
N LEU A 124 -1.91 -12.99 5.26
CA LEU A 124 -2.18 -14.19 4.49
C LEU A 124 -3.07 -13.73 3.34
N ILE A 125 -2.53 -13.77 2.13
CA ILE A 125 -3.28 -13.49 0.91
C ILE A 125 -3.58 -14.85 0.28
N LYS A 126 -4.84 -15.30 0.38
CA LYS A 126 -5.27 -16.47 -0.39
C LYS A 126 -5.65 -16.00 -1.79
N LEU A 127 -4.88 -16.46 -2.78
CA LEU A 127 -5.06 -16.10 -4.18
C LEU A 127 -5.67 -17.28 -4.95
N HIS A 128 -6.72 -17.00 -5.70
CA HIS A 128 -7.20 -17.87 -6.77
C HIS A 128 -7.04 -17.12 -8.08
N LEU A 129 -6.20 -17.66 -8.97
CA LEU A 129 -5.81 -17.02 -10.23
C LEU A 129 -6.40 -17.79 -11.40
N THR A 130 -6.98 -17.05 -12.34
CA THR A 130 -7.27 -17.57 -13.67
C THR A 130 -6.23 -16.98 -14.62
N VAL A 131 -5.38 -17.84 -15.19
CA VAL A 131 -4.35 -17.48 -16.17
C VAL A 131 -4.75 -17.97 -17.56
N CYS A 132 -4.22 -17.36 -18.61
CA CYS A 132 -4.39 -17.89 -19.95
C CYS A 132 -3.42 -19.06 -20.14
N HIS A 133 -3.92 -20.23 -20.54
CA HIS A 133 -3.04 -21.21 -21.19
C HIS A 133 -2.68 -20.65 -22.56
N ILE A 134 -1.38 -20.47 -22.79
CA ILE A 134 -0.82 -20.20 -24.11
C ILE A 134 -0.73 -21.54 -24.83
#